data_AF-A0A1F9AIH3-F1
#
_entry.id   AF-A0A1F9AIH3-F1
#
_cell.length_a   1.000
_cell.length_b   1.000
_cell.length_c   1.000
_cell.angle_alpha   90.00
_cell.angle_beta   90.00
_cell.angle_gamma   90.00
#
_symmetry.space_group_name_H-M   'P 1'
#
loop_
_entity.id
_entity.type
_entity.pdbx_description
1 polymer ?
#
loop_
_entity_poly.entity_id
_entity_poly.type
_entity_poly.pdbx_seq_one_letter_code
_entity_poly.pdbx_strand_id
1 'polypeptide(L)'
;MLAFLIAPIVYLVGIQQLKADIEPPVVGAVYPDSPAAKAGIEPGDLILSVGGKLVPTFRDLMIQEALNPNQTLTYRTLRQGREMEVKLTLAEAKPDPIGYSGIVLPRTRAAIGETMPGMPAAQAGLRPGDRILAINGSPVVYWDELRNLIEASDGREMAVRVRRGEQELEFRMTPEQDSTDRRWVIGITPQMDTVLVRTGLVKAVQLGSRDALQAGVLTVAILWKIITFQVSPRTVGGPVMIAGVVGEAAQTGFPYLVWLIVLISVNLGILNLLPLPPFDGGHILFAVIEAVIRREVNVKYKEAIFRAGMTCILALFVLITVNDFMRYRESIAEWFKELAKGLGIL
;
A
#
# COMPACT_ATOMS: atom_id res chain seq x y z
N MET A 1 -12.64 17.79 -7.71
CA MET A 1 -11.93 18.62 -8.72
C MET A 1 -10.51 18.97 -8.29
N LEU A 2 -10.26 19.42 -7.05
CA LEU A 2 -8.92 19.80 -6.58
C LEU A 2 -7.87 18.69 -6.72
N ALA A 3 -8.23 17.44 -6.43
CA ALA A 3 -7.34 16.27 -6.57
C ALA A 3 -6.73 16.14 -7.97
N PHE A 4 -7.49 16.42 -9.03
CA PHE A 4 -7.03 16.31 -10.42
C PHE A 4 -6.06 17.42 -10.83
N LEU A 5 -6.08 18.55 -10.11
CA LEU A 5 -5.14 19.65 -10.31
C LEU A 5 -3.84 19.43 -9.54
N ILE A 6 -3.93 18.79 -8.36
CA ILE A 6 -2.79 18.57 -7.47
C ILE A 6 -2.03 17.30 -7.82
N ALA A 7 -2.70 16.22 -8.20
CA ALA A 7 -2.06 14.94 -8.52
C ALA A 7 -0.94 15.03 -9.57
N PRO A 8 -1.05 15.84 -10.64
CA PRO A 8 0.04 16.00 -11.60
C PRO A 8 1.32 16.59 -10.99
N ILE A 9 1.22 17.40 -9.93
CA ILE A 9 2.36 18.04 -9.26
C ILE A 9 3.33 16.99 -8.71
N VAL A 10 2.81 15.86 -8.23
CA VAL A 10 3.60 14.74 -7.72
C VAL A 10 4.61 14.25 -8.76
N TYR A 11 4.19 14.13 -10.03
CA TYR A 11 5.03 13.65 -11.13
C TYR A 11 5.90 14.74 -11.77
N LEU A 12 5.54 16.02 -11.57
CA LEU A 12 6.34 17.17 -11.99
C LEU A 12 7.53 17.40 -11.06
N VAL A 13 7.29 17.38 -9.75
CA VAL A 13 8.34 17.52 -8.73
C VAL A 13 9.22 16.26 -8.69
N GLY A 14 8.60 15.12 -8.98
CA GLY A 14 9.21 13.81 -9.02
C GLY A 14 8.79 13.01 -7.80
N ILE A 15 8.36 11.78 -8.03
CA ILE A 15 7.95 10.85 -7.00
C ILE A 15 8.91 9.67 -6.98
N GLN A 16 9.22 9.19 -5.79
CA GLN A 16 9.92 7.93 -5.59
C GLN A 16 8.96 6.81 -6.01
N GLN A 17 9.17 6.25 -7.19
CA GLN A 17 8.44 5.06 -7.63
C GLN A 17 9.29 3.84 -7.36
N LEU A 18 8.64 2.76 -6.91
CA LEU A 18 9.27 1.45 -6.88
C LEU A 18 9.84 1.15 -8.26
N LYS A 19 11.10 0.72 -8.34
CA LYS A 19 11.68 0.27 -9.61
C LYS A 19 10.77 -0.73 -10.31
N ALA A 20 10.14 -1.63 -9.57
CA ALA A 20 9.22 -2.62 -10.11
C ALA A 20 7.95 -2.03 -10.80
N ASP A 21 7.53 -0.82 -10.45
CA ASP A 21 6.38 -0.15 -11.08
C ASP A 21 6.72 0.51 -12.42
N ILE A 22 8.01 0.60 -12.79
CA ILE A 22 8.46 1.32 -13.99
C ILE A 22 9.47 0.53 -14.82
N GLU A 23 10.16 -0.43 -14.22
CA GLU A 23 11.15 -1.22 -14.90
C GLU A 23 10.45 -2.30 -15.74
N PRO A 24 10.97 -2.53 -16.94
CA PRO A 24 10.44 -3.59 -17.78
C PRO A 24 10.66 -4.94 -17.09
N PRO A 25 9.71 -5.90 -17.23
CA PRO A 25 9.77 -7.17 -16.50
C PRO A 25 10.85 -8.08 -17.09
N VAL A 26 12.09 -7.86 -16.66
CA VAL A 26 13.24 -8.72 -16.96
C VAL A 26 13.29 -9.85 -15.94
N VAL A 27 13.32 -11.08 -16.42
CA VAL A 27 13.39 -12.29 -15.61
C VAL A 27 14.71 -12.32 -14.84
N GLY A 28 14.66 -12.28 -13.51
CA GLY A 28 15.85 -12.35 -12.67
C GLY A 28 16.28 -13.79 -12.37
N ALA A 29 15.30 -14.67 -12.14
CA ALA A 29 15.46 -16.10 -11.97
C ALA A 29 14.14 -16.80 -12.33
N VAL A 30 14.16 -18.13 -12.36
CA VAL A 30 12.96 -18.95 -12.56
C VAL A 30 13.00 -20.08 -11.54
N TYR A 31 11.89 -20.30 -10.82
CA TYR A 31 11.83 -21.40 -9.85
C TYR A 31 11.97 -22.75 -10.57
N PRO A 32 12.80 -23.68 -10.03
CA PRO A 32 12.82 -25.05 -10.52
C PRO A 32 11.41 -25.67 -10.53
N ASP A 33 11.12 -26.47 -11.56
CA ASP A 33 9.82 -27.16 -11.77
C ASP A 33 8.58 -26.26 -11.95
N SER A 34 8.76 -24.94 -12.03
CA SER A 34 7.69 -23.99 -12.29
C SER A 34 7.17 -24.07 -13.73
N PRO A 35 5.95 -23.55 -14.00
CA PRO A 35 5.47 -23.36 -15.37
C PRO A 35 6.44 -22.63 -16.30
N ALA A 36 7.11 -21.58 -15.81
CA ALA A 36 8.08 -20.81 -16.55
C ALA A 36 9.33 -21.62 -16.91
N ALA A 37 9.83 -22.43 -15.96
CA ALA A 37 10.96 -23.33 -16.23
C ALA A 37 10.60 -24.36 -17.30
N LYS A 38 9.41 -24.97 -17.18
CA LYS A 38 8.89 -25.96 -18.14
C LYS A 38 8.64 -25.36 -19.52
N ALA A 39 8.31 -24.08 -19.58
CA ALA A 39 8.07 -23.34 -20.81
C ALA A 39 9.38 -22.78 -21.43
N GLY A 40 10.53 -22.96 -20.78
CA GLY A 40 11.84 -22.53 -21.30
C GLY A 40 12.14 -21.04 -21.14
N ILE A 41 11.45 -20.35 -20.23
CA ILE A 41 11.80 -18.97 -19.84
C ILE A 41 13.10 -19.02 -19.04
N GLU A 42 14.02 -18.10 -19.33
CA GLU A 42 15.35 -18.05 -18.72
C GLU A 42 15.63 -16.70 -18.06
N PRO A 43 16.56 -16.66 -17.08
CA PRO A 43 17.08 -15.40 -16.56
C PRO A 43 17.61 -14.49 -17.68
N GLY A 44 17.25 -13.22 -17.65
CA GLY A 44 17.58 -12.23 -18.67
C GLY A 44 16.53 -12.05 -19.76
N ASP A 45 15.50 -12.89 -19.83
CA ASP A 45 14.37 -12.69 -20.73
C ASP A 45 13.60 -11.43 -20.36
N LEU A 46 13.26 -10.60 -21.34
CA LEU A 46 12.34 -9.49 -21.16
C LEU A 46 10.92 -9.90 -21.58
N ILE A 47 9.94 -9.83 -20.67
CA ILE A 47 8.54 -10.14 -21.01
C ILE A 47 7.87 -8.90 -21.64
N LEU A 48 7.41 -9.02 -22.89
CA LEU A 48 6.78 -7.91 -23.63
C LEU A 48 5.25 -7.91 -23.48
N SER A 49 4.63 -9.10 -23.54
CA SER A 49 3.18 -9.25 -23.43
C SER A 49 2.79 -10.61 -22.87
N VAL A 50 1.63 -10.66 -22.21
CA VAL A 50 1.01 -11.89 -21.69
C VAL A 50 -0.44 -11.95 -22.15
N GLY A 51 -0.83 -13.05 -22.78
CA GLY A 51 -2.20 -13.24 -23.29
C GLY A 51 -2.63 -12.17 -24.30
N GLY A 52 -1.68 -11.67 -25.10
CA GLY A 52 -1.91 -10.60 -26.08
C GLY A 52 -1.98 -9.18 -25.49
N LYS A 53 -1.85 -9.01 -24.18
CA LYS A 53 -1.80 -7.69 -23.53
C LYS A 53 -0.36 -7.31 -23.22
N LEU A 54 0.02 -6.08 -23.56
CA LEU A 54 1.34 -5.54 -23.23
C LEU A 54 1.52 -5.47 -21.71
N VAL A 55 2.71 -5.85 -21.24
CA VAL A 55 3.09 -5.78 -19.82
C VAL A 55 4.35 -4.93 -19.69
N PRO A 56 4.24 -3.60 -19.80
CA PRO A 56 5.42 -2.73 -19.80
C PRO A 56 6.14 -2.69 -18.44
N THR A 57 5.50 -3.16 -17.37
CA THR A 57 6.04 -3.15 -16.01
C THR A 57 5.89 -4.52 -15.34
N PHE A 58 6.66 -4.76 -14.28
CA PHE A 58 6.50 -5.95 -13.45
C PHE A 58 5.10 -6.05 -12.83
N ARG A 59 4.54 -4.91 -12.40
CA ARG A 59 3.18 -4.87 -11.85
C ARG A 59 2.14 -5.33 -12.86
N ASP A 60 2.26 -4.92 -14.13
CA ASP A 60 1.34 -5.34 -15.18
C ASP A 60 1.41 -6.85 -15.44
N LEU A 61 2.63 -7.42 -15.43
CA LEU A 61 2.84 -8.86 -15.52
C LEU A 61 2.15 -9.60 -14.37
N MET A 62 2.41 -9.20 -13.12
CA MET A 62 1.80 -9.84 -11.95
C MET A 62 0.27 -9.75 -11.97
N ILE A 63 -0.30 -8.63 -12.40
CA ILE A 63 -1.75 -8.48 -12.53
C ILE A 63 -2.29 -9.45 -13.58
N GLN A 64 -1.64 -9.58 -14.74
CA GLN A 64 -2.10 -10.53 -15.76
C GLN A 64 -2.01 -11.98 -15.27
N GLU A 65 -0.96 -12.35 -14.54
CA GLU A 65 -0.85 -13.71 -14.00
C GLU A 65 -1.90 -13.98 -12.93
N ALA A 66 -2.03 -13.07 -11.96
CA ALA A 66 -2.95 -13.23 -10.85
C ALA A 66 -4.41 -13.40 -11.29
N LEU A 67 -4.81 -12.75 -12.38
CA LEU A 67 -6.18 -12.81 -12.91
C LEU A 67 -6.49 -14.07 -13.73
N ASN A 68 -5.49 -14.90 -14.07
CA ASN A 68 -5.65 -16.03 -14.98
C ASN A 68 -5.07 -17.35 -14.42
N PRO A 69 -5.43 -17.78 -13.19
CA PRO A 69 -4.98 -19.07 -12.64
C PRO A 69 -5.41 -20.24 -13.55
N ASN A 70 -4.56 -21.26 -13.67
CA ASN A 70 -4.79 -22.48 -14.46
C ASN A 70 -5.03 -22.25 -15.96
N GLN A 71 -4.75 -21.05 -16.50
CA GLN A 71 -4.89 -20.77 -17.93
C GLN A 71 -3.56 -20.87 -18.66
N THR A 72 -3.61 -21.35 -19.90
CA THR A 72 -2.48 -21.28 -20.84
C THR A 72 -2.48 -19.92 -21.54
N LEU A 73 -1.47 -19.11 -21.25
CA LEU A 73 -1.27 -17.80 -21.86
C LEU A 73 -0.04 -17.84 -22.78
N THR A 74 -0.10 -17.07 -23.87
CA THR A 74 1.07 -16.82 -24.72
C THR A 74 1.85 -15.64 -24.14
N TYR A 75 3.12 -15.88 -23.82
CA TYR A 75 4.10 -14.91 -23.40
C TYR A 75 4.94 -14.54 -24.61
N ARG A 76 5.02 -13.23 -24.91
CA ARG A 76 6.01 -12.73 -25.86
C ARG A 76 7.22 -12.28 -25.08
N THR A 77 8.38 -12.88 -25.34
CA THR A 77 9.63 -12.57 -24.63
C THR A 77 10.68 -12.08 -25.61
N LEU A 78 11.66 -11.33 -25.11
CA LEU A 78 12.82 -10.87 -25.85
C LEU A 78 14.08 -11.41 -25.16
N ARG A 79 14.82 -12.28 -25.85
CA ARG A 79 16.10 -12.83 -25.38
C ARG A 79 17.19 -12.43 -26.37
N GLN A 80 18.21 -11.71 -25.90
CA GLN A 80 19.34 -11.27 -26.74
C GLN A 80 18.91 -10.57 -28.05
N GLY A 81 17.82 -9.79 -28.01
CA GLY A 81 17.31 -9.05 -29.17
C GLY A 81 16.42 -9.86 -30.13
N ARG A 82 16.12 -11.14 -29.83
CA ARG A 82 15.18 -11.95 -30.61
C ARG A 82 13.86 -12.11 -29.86
N GLU A 83 12.76 -11.78 -30.53
CA GLU A 83 11.42 -12.02 -29.98
C GLU A 83 11.05 -13.50 -30.11
N MET A 84 10.47 -14.05 -29.05
CA MET A 84 10.01 -15.42 -28.96
C MET A 84 8.60 -15.46 -28.39
N GLU A 85 7.81 -16.43 -28.81
CA GLU A 85 6.52 -16.72 -28.20
C GLU A 85 6.59 -18.03 -27.43
N VAL A 86 6.22 -17.97 -26.15
CA VAL A 86 6.27 -19.08 -25.21
C VAL A 86 4.85 -19.30 -24.69
N LYS A 87 4.32 -20.52 -24.82
CA LYS A 87 3.05 -20.89 -24.21
C LYS A 87 3.30 -21.42 -22.81
N LEU A 88 2.71 -20.78 -21.82
CA LEU A 88 2.89 -21.10 -20.41
C LEU A 88 1.53 -21.32 -19.78
N THR A 89 1.38 -22.43 -19.06
CA THR A 89 0.15 -22.70 -18.28
C THR A 89 0.39 -22.32 -16.83
N LEU A 90 -0.27 -21.24 -16.39
CA LEU A 90 -0.11 -20.72 -15.03
C LEU A 90 -0.58 -21.76 -14.01
N ALA A 91 0.23 -21.98 -12.98
CA ALA A 91 -0.19 -22.75 -11.83
C ALA A 91 -1.03 -21.87 -10.89
N GLU A 92 -1.81 -22.49 -10.03
CA GLU A 92 -2.51 -21.79 -8.95
C GLU A 92 -1.62 -21.76 -7.71
N ALA A 93 -1.28 -20.57 -7.21
CA ALA A 93 -0.61 -20.42 -5.92
C ALA A 93 -1.55 -20.86 -4.78
N LYS A 94 -0.98 -21.26 -3.64
CA LYS A 94 -1.73 -21.49 -2.39
C LYS A 94 -1.10 -20.61 -1.30
N PRO A 95 -1.87 -20.01 -0.38
CA PRO A 95 -3.31 -20.22 -0.11
C PRO A 95 -4.27 -19.42 -1.00
N ASP A 96 -3.81 -18.38 -1.71
CA ASP A 96 -4.66 -17.55 -2.57
C ASP A 96 -4.70 -18.10 -4.00
N PRO A 97 -5.88 -18.27 -4.63
CA PRO A 97 -6.04 -18.88 -5.96
C PRO A 97 -5.64 -17.92 -7.09
N ILE A 98 -4.43 -17.38 -7.03
CA ILE A 98 -3.86 -16.48 -8.02
C ILE A 98 -2.97 -17.26 -8.99
N GLY A 99 -2.94 -16.84 -10.25
CA GLY A 99 -2.05 -17.45 -11.23
C GLY A 99 -0.57 -17.16 -10.93
N TYR A 100 0.26 -18.18 -11.14
CA TYR A 100 1.67 -18.19 -10.81
C TYR A 100 2.47 -18.86 -11.93
N SER A 101 3.40 -18.13 -12.53
CA SER A 101 4.32 -18.65 -13.54
C SER A 101 5.58 -19.25 -12.95
N GLY A 102 5.99 -18.82 -11.76
CA GLY A 102 7.29 -19.08 -11.17
C GLY A 102 8.45 -18.30 -11.81
N ILE A 103 8.14 -17.29 -12.62
CA ILE A 103 9.10 -16.25 -12.97
C ILE A 103 9.43 -15.47 -11.70
N VAL A 104 10.72 -15.43 -11.37
CA VAL A 104 11.24 -14.66 -10.26
C VAL A 104 11.84 -13.40 -10.83
N LEU A 105 11.15 -12.29 -10.66
CA LEU A 105 11.71 -10.98 -10.98
C LEU A 105 12.71 -10.56 -9.90
N PRO A 106 13.57 -9.56 -10.15
CA PRO A 106 14.76 -9.30 -9.33
C PRO A 106 14.43 -9.35 -7.84
N ARG A 107 14.90 -10.40 -7.16
CA ARG A 107 14.51 -10.67 -5.78
C ARG A 107 14.95 -9.49 -4.92
N THR A 108 14.03 -8.95 -4.14
CA THR A 108 14.33 -7.90 -3.17
C THR A 108 15.41 -8.41 -2.23
N ARG A 109 16.53 -7.69 -2.13
CA ARG A 109 17.61 -8.07 -1.21
C ARG A 109 17.11 -7.99 0.22
N ALA A 110 17.68 -8.81 1.10
CA ALA A 110 17.42 -8.79 2.53
C ALA A 110 18.05 -7.54 3.20
N ALA A 111 17.61 -6.35 2.81
CA ALA A 111 18.03 -5.08 3.38
C ALA A 111 16.82 -4.41 4.05
N ILE A 112 17.04 -3.84 5.23
CA ILE A 112 15.99 -3.22 6.03
C ILE A 112 15.71 -1.82 5.49
N GLY A 113 14.47 -1.57 5.08
CA GLY A 113 13.97 -0.24 4.74
C GLY A 113 13.64 0.52 6.02
N GLU A 114 12.71 -0.01 6.81
CA GLU A 114 12.28 0.59 8.07
C GLU A 114 12.10 -0.47 9.18
N THR A 115 12.14 0.00 10.43
CA THR A 115 11.86 -0.76 11.63
C THR A 115 10.66 -0.15 12.36
N MET A 116 9.65 -0.96 12.66
CA MET A 116 8.43 -0.51 13.33
C MET A 116 8.71 -0.26 14.83
N PRO A 117 8.38 0.93 15.37
CA PRO A 117 8.54 1.21 16.80
C PRO A 117 7.80 0.20 17.67
N GLY A 118 8.41 -0.21 18.77
CA GLY A 118 7.84 -1.17 19.71
C GLY A 118 7.95 -2.64 19.28
N MET A 119 8.40 -2.95 18.05
CA MET A 119 8.55 -4.33 17.56
C MET A 119 9.95 -4.91 17.87
N PRO A 120 10.13 -6.25 17.85
CA PRO A 120 11.38 -6.91 18.22
C PRO A 120 12.64 -6.38 17.52
N ALA A 121 12.57 -6.08 16.22
CA ALA A 121 13.72 -5.56 15.47
C ALA A 121 14.16 -4.17 15.97
N ALA A 122 13.20 -3.28 16.23
CA ALA A 122 13.50 -1.93 16.72
C ALA A 122 14.07 -1.98 18.15
N GLN A 123 13.51 -2.83 19.01
CA GLN A 123 14.00 -3.04 20.38
C GLN A 123 15.41 -3.63 20.41
N ALA A 124 15.72 -4.56 19.49
CA ALA A 124 17.05 -5.14 19.35
C ALA A 124 18.08 -4.16 18.76
N GLY A 125 17.65 -3.02 18.23
CA GLY A 125 18.53 -1.99 17.68
C GLY A 125 18.94 -2.19 16.22
N LEU A 126 18.16 -2.97 15.46
CA LEU A 126 18.23 -2.95 13.99
C LEU A 126 17.84 -1.57 13.47
N ARG A 127 18.38 -1.19 12.32
CA ARG A 127 18.17 0.14 11.74
C ARG A 127 17.90 0.06 10.23
N PRO A 128 17.22 1.07 9.67
CA PRO A 128 17.20 1.32 8.22
C PRO A 128 18.61 1.24 7.61
N GLY A 129 18.73 0.52 6.49
CA GLY A 129 19.98 0.30 5.76
C GLY A 129 20.80 -0.92 6.22
N ASP A 130 20.44 -1.57 7.32
CA ASP A 130 21.08 -2.83 7.72
C ASP A 130 20.79 -3.92 6.68
N ARG A 131 21.84 -4.62 6.22
CA ARG A 131 21.68 -5.77 5.33
C ARG A 131 21.77 -7.06 6.13
N ILE A 132 20.69 -7.82 6.17
CA ILE A 132 20.65 -9.12 6.86
C ILE A 132 21.46 -10.12 6.05
N LEU A 133 22.43 -10.75 6.71
CA LEU A 133 23.35 -11.72 6.14
C LEU A 133 22.96 -13.15 6.51
N ALA A 134 22.45 -13.36 7.73
CA ALA A 134 22.07 -14.68 8.21
C ALA A 134 21.05 -14.63 9.36
N ILE A 135 20.22 -15.67 9.48
CA ILE A 135 19.39 -15.96 10.66
C ILE A 135 19.78 -17.34 11.20
N ASN A 136 20.12 -17.43 12.49
CA ASN A 136 20.53 -18.68 13.16
C ASN A 136 21.64 -19.42 12.39
N GLY A 137 22.59 -18.66 11.83
CA GLY A 137 23.69 -19.18 11.01
C GLY A 137 23.31 -19.55 9.56
N SER A 138 22.02 -19.55 9.21
CA SER A 138 21.56 -19.79 7.83
C SER A 138 21.71 -18.52 7.00
N PRO A 139 22.48 -18.53 5.88
CA PRO A 139 22.66 -17.35 5.04
C PRO A 139 21.34 -16.86 4.44
N VAL A 140 21.22 -15.54 4.33
CA VAL A 140 20.06 -14.87 3.74
C VAL A 140 20.55 -13.85 2.72
N VAL A 141 20.07 -13.97 1.49
CA VAL A 141 20.38 -13.00 0.43
C VAL A 141 19.16 -12.15 0.11
N TYR A 142 17.98 -12.76 0.18
CA TYR A 142 16.73 -12.18 -0.32
C TYR A 142 15.63 -12.12 0.73
N TRP A 143 14.66 -11.23 0.50
CA TRP A 143 13.60 -10.90 1.46
C TRP A 143 12.61 -12.04 1.71
N ASP A 144 12.36 -12.88 0.70
CA ASP A 144 11.49 -14.05 0.82
C ASP A 144 12.17 -15.17 1.65
N GLU A 145 13.48 -15.40 1.47
CA GLU A 145 14.27 -16.28 2.35
C GLU A 145 14.21 -15.80 3.79
N LEU A 146 14.42 -14.49 4.00
CA LEU A 146 14.34 -13.86 5.31
C LEU A 146 13.00 -14.14 5.98
N ARG A 147 11.89 -13.87 5.27
CA ARG A 147 10.54 -14.11 5.77
C ARG A 147 10.32 -15.56 6.15
N ASN A 148 10.73 -16.50 5.31
CA ASN A 148 10.57 -17.93 5.56
C ASN A 148 11.34 -18.39 6.81
N LEU A 149 12.54 -17.86 7.02
CA LEU A 149 13.35 -18.18 8.21
C LEU A 149 12.78 -17.58 9.49
N ILE A 150 12.17 -16.39 9.42
CA ILE A 150 11.46 -15.79 10.55
C ILE A 150 10.25 -16.65 10.91
N GLU A 151 9.44 -17.02 9.93
CA GLU A 151 8.26 -17.86 10.14
C GLU A 151 8.64 -19.23 10.71
N ALA A 152 9.71 -19.84 10.19
CA ALA A 152 10.22 -21.13 10.66
C ALA A 152 10.81 -21.10 12.09
N SER A 153 11.04 -19.90 12.66
CA SER A 153 11.49 -19.81 14.06
C SER A 153 10.39 -20.19 15.04
N ASP A 154 9.12 -20.09 14.62
CA ASP A 154 7.93 -20.41 15.41
C ASP A 154 7.92 -19.69 16.78
N GLY A 155 8.23 -18.39 16.75
CA GLY A 155 8.26 -17.54 17.96
C GLY A 155 9.45 -17.80 18.89
N ARG A 156 10.44 -18.61 18.48
CA ARG A 156 11.69 -18.79 19.22
C ARG A 156 12.65 -17.65 18.95
N GLU A 157 13.50 -17.36 19.95
CA GLU A 157 14.60 -16.41 19.82
C GLU A 157 15.51 -16.80 18.64
N MET A 158 15.89 -15.79 17.86
CA MET A 158 16.76 -15.93 16.70
C MET A 158 17.96 -14.99 16.78
N ALA A 159 19.12 -15.47 16.35
CA ALA A 159 20.31 -14.67 16.13
C ALA A 159 20.31 -14.17 14.67
N VAL A 160 20.23 -12.85 14.50
CA VAL A 160 20.21 -12.17 13.20
C VAL A 160 21.55 -11.47 13.00
N ARG A 161 22.32 -11.92 12.02
CA ARG A 161 23.57 -11.27 11.62
C ARG A 161 23.29 -10.28 10.51
N VAL A 162 23.77 -9.05 10.68
CA VAL A 162 23.58 -7.97 9.71
C VAL A 162 24.90 -7.28 9.40
N ARG A 163 24.95 -6.64 8.23
CA ARG A 163 26.00 -5.73 7.82
C ARG A 163 25.48 -4.30 7.87
N ARG A 164 26.15 -3.45 8.65
CA ARG A 164 25.87 -2.01 8.78
C ARG A 164 27.10 -1.25 8.28
N GLY A 165 27.05 -0.75 7.05
CA GLY A 165 28.24 -0.23 6.36
C GLY A 165 29.28 -1.35 6.17
N GLU A 166 30.48 -1.17 6.73
CA GLU A 166 31.56 -2.17 6.69
C GLU A 166 31.58 -3.12 7.90
N GLN A 167 30.73 -2.89 8.91
CA GLN A 167 30.72 -3.69 10.14
C GLN A 167 29.70 -4.82 10.07
N GLU A 168 30.07 -6.00 10.56
CA GLU A 168 29.13 -7.08 10.82
C GLU A 168 28.73 -7.10 12.30
N LEU A 169 27.43 -7.10 12.55
CA LEU A 169 26.83 -7.08 13.88
C LEU A 169 25.89 -8.28 14.02
N GLU A 170 25.73 -8.77 15.24
CA GLU A 170 24.78 -9.85 15.54
C GLU A 170 23.81 -9.37 16.63
N PHE A 171 22.53 -9.58 16.36
CA PHE A 171 21.43 -9.20 17.24
C PHE A 171 20.61 -10.44 17.61
N ARG A 172 20.05 -10.46 18.82
CA ARG A 172 19.11 -11.50 19.24
C ARG A 172 17.74 -10.89 19.46
N MET A 173 16.71 -11.55 18.96
CA MET A 173 15.33 -11.12 19.12
C MET A 173 14.37 -12.28 19.00
N THR A 174 13.18 -12.11 19.56
CA THR A 174 12.10 -13.09 19.52
C THR A 174 10.97 -12.52 18.67
N PRO A 175 10.53 -13.19 17.58
CA PRO A 175 9.40 -12.71 16.78
C PRO A 175 8.10 -12.69 17.57
N GLU A 176 7.22 -11.77 17.22
CA GLU A 176 5.87 -11.66 17.76
C GLU A 176 4.84 -12.03 16.68
N GLN A 177 3.66 -12.50 17.10
CA GLN A 177 2.58 -12.77 16.16
C GLN A 177 1.91 -11.46 15.74
N ASP A 178 1.80 -11.26 14.43
CA ASP A 178 0.98 -10.17 13.89
C ASP A 178 -0.50 -10.39 14.25
N SER A 179 -1.13 -9.34 14.76
CA SER A 179 -2.54 -9.30 15.14
C SER A 179 -3.52 -9.58 14.01
N THR A 180 -3.10 -9.37 12.76
CA THR A 180 -3.96 -9.53 11.57
C THR A 180 -3.97 -10.97 11.06
N ASP A 181 -2.77 -11.54 10.82
CA ASP A 181 -2.62 -12.81 10.10
C ASP A 181 -2.00 -13.94 10.94
N ARG A 182 -1.72 -13.72 12.24
CA ARG A 182 -1.03 -14.67 13.14
C ARG A 182 0.33 -15.17 12.64
N ARG A 183 0.97 -14.43 11.73
CA ARG A 183 2.31 -14.72 11.22
C ARG A 183 3.37 -14.22 12.18
N TRP A 184 4.52 -14.89 12.21
CA TRP A 184 5.65 -14.46 13.02
C TRP A 184 6.37 -13.30 12.34
N VAL A 185 6.51 -12.19 13.04
CA VAL A 185 7.11 -10.96 12.52
C VAL A 185 8.08 -10.34 13.52
N ILE A 186 9.09 -9.64 12.99
CA ILE A 186 10.02 -8.84 13.79
C ILE A 186 9.84 -7.33 13.59
N GLY A 187 8.87 -6.92 12.75
CA GLY A 187 8.55 -5.51 12.50
C GLY A 187 9.54 -4.77 11.60
N ILE A 188 9.91 -5.38 10.47
CA ILE A 188 10.78 -4.75 9.45
C ILE A 188 10.08 -4.71 8.10
N THR A 189 10.40 -3.69 7.30
CA THR A 189 9.99 -3.58 5.90
C THR A 189 11.21 -3.69 4.98
N PRO A 190 11.06 -4.22 3.75
CA PRO A 190 12.17 -4.28 2.81
C PRO A 190 12.60 -2.88 2.40
N GLN A 191 13.91 -2.72 2.19
CA GLN A 191 14.43 -1.57 1.49
C GLN A 191 13.96 -1.65 0.04
N MET A 192 12.98 -0.81 -0.29
CA MET A 192 12.48 -0.69 -1.64
C MET A 192 13.43 0.19 -2.44
N ASP A 193 13.99 -0.36 -3.51
CA ASP A 193 14.68 0.45 -4.50
C ASP A 193 13.65 1.34 -5.18
N THR A 194 13.72 2.62 -4.87
CA THR A 194 12.94 3.66 -5.52
C THR A 194 13.84 4.47 -6.44
N VAL A 195 13.28 4.91 -7.56
CA VAL A 195 13.93 5.92 -8.38
C VAL A 195 13.02 7.13 -8.49
N LEU A 196 13.65 8.29 -8.47
CA LEU A 196 12.96 9.56 -8.65
C LEU A 196 12.56 9.68 -10.11
N VAL A 197 11.27 9.46 -10.39
CA VAL A 197 10.73 9.62 -11.75
C VAL A 197 10.16 11.02 -11.88
N ARG A 198 10.73 11.81 -12.78
CA ARG A 198 10.17 13.08 -13.24
C ARG A 198 9.61 12.90 -14.64
N THR A 199 8.41 13.43 -14.87
CA THR A 199 7.75 13.33 -16.17
C THR A 199 7.43 14.70 -16.73
N GLY A 200 7.31 14.80 -18.05
CA GLY A 200 6.84 16.03 -18.71
C GLY A 200 5.37 16.32 -18.39
N LEU A 201 4.97 17.58 -18.53
CA LEU A 201 3.65 18.09 -18.11
C LEU A 201 2.46 17.25 -18.60
N VAL A 202 2.45 16.87 -19.88
CA VAL A 202 1.36 16.07 -20.45
C VAL A 202 1.26 14.71 -19.78
N LYS A 203 2.40 14.03 -19.58
CA LYS A 203 2.45 12.71 -18.97
C LYS A 203 2.11 12.79 -17.47
N ALA A 204 2.55 13.84 -16.80
CA ALA A 204 2.22 14.11 -15.40
C ALA A 204 0.71 14.29 -15.19
N VAL A 205 0.03 15.03 -16.09
CA VAL A 205 -1.43 15.19 -16.04
C VAL A 205 -2.15 13.87 -16.26
N GLN A 206 -1.70 13.07 -17.23
CA GLN A 206 -2.28 11.75 -17.50
C GLN A 206 -2.12 10.79 -16.32
N LEU A 207 -0.90 10.65 -15.80
CA LEU A 207 -0.59 9.75 -14.68
C LEU A 207 -1.29 10.22 -13.40
N GLY A 208 -1.19 11.50 -13.06
CA GLY A 208 -1.86 12.06 -11.88
C GLY A 208 -3.38 11.91 -11.95
N SER A 209 -3.99 12.11 -13.11
CA SER A 209 -5.44 11.90 -13.28
C SER A 209 -5.83 10.44 -13.15
N ARG A 210 -5.06 9.53 -13.76
CA ARG A 210 -5.28 8.07 -13.65
C ARG A 210 -5.20 7.63 -12.20
N ASP A 211 -4.17 8.06 -11.48
CA ASP A 211 -3.91 7.60 -10.12
C ASP A 211 -4.91 8.22 -9.13
N ALA A 212 -5.36 9.47 -9.37
CA ALA A 212 -6.47 10.07 -8.63
C ALA A 212 -7.81 9.33 -8.87
N LEU A 213 -8.11 8.91 -10.11
CA LEU A 213 -9.29 8.09 -10.40
C LEU A 213 -9.20 6.73 -9.70
N GLN A 214 -8.03 6.07 -9.78
CA GLN A 214 -7.82 4.78 -9.15
C GLN A 214 -7.94 4.87 -7.62
N ALA A 215 -7.37 5.91 -7.01
CA ALA A 215 -7.57 6.21 -5.59
C ALA A 215 -9.06 6.37 -5.26
N GLY A 216 -9.80 7.08 -6.10
CA GLY A 216 -11.24 7.25 -5.93
C GLY A 216 -12.03 5.94 -6.00
N VAL A 217 -11.73 5.09 -6.98
CA VAL A 217 -12.33 3.75 -7.10
C VAL A 217 -12.04 2.90 -5.86
N LEU A 218 -10.80 2.92 -5.37
CA LEU A 218 -10.41 2.21 -4.16
C LEU A 218 -11.14 2.75 -2.92
N THR A 219 -11.26 4.06 -2.78
CA THR A 219 -12.02 4.68 -1.69
C THR A 219 -13.49 4.23 -1.72
N VAL A 220 -14.15 4.25 -2.88
CA VAL A 220 -15.54 3.75 -3.00
C VAL A 220 -15.63 2.28 -2.63
N ALA A 221 -14.70 1.45 -3.08
CA ALA A 221 -14.67 0.02 -2.75
C ALA A 221 -14.49 -0.21 -1.24
N ILE A 222 -13.63 0.56 -0.57
CA ILE A 222 -13.42 0.48 0.87
C ILE A 222 -14.66 0.94 1.64
N LEU A 223 -15.27 2.07 1.24
CA LEU A 223 -16.52 2.54 1.82
C LEU A 223 -17.64 1.49 1.69
N TRP A 224 -17.74 0.85 0.53
CA TRP A 224 -18.67 -0.25 0.31
C TRP A 224 -18.40 -1.41 1.29
N LYS A 225 -17.14 -1.83 1.43
CA LYS A 225 -16.76 -2.89 2.37
C LYS A 225 -17.11 -2.55 3.82
N ILE A 226 -16.92 -1.30 4.25
CA ILE A 226 -17.29 -0.82 5.59
C ILE A 226 -18.81 -0.92 5.79
N ILE A 227 -19.61 -0.47 4.81
CA ILE A 227 -21.08 -0.54 4.88
C ILE A 227 -21.57 -2.00 4.90
N THR A 228 -20.89 -2.90 4.19
CA THR A 228 -21.17 -4.35 4.22
C THR A 228 -20.58 -5.09 5.42
N PHE A 229 -20.01 -4.38 6.41
CA PHE A 229 -19.37 -4.93 7.61
C PHE A 229 -18.21 -5.91 7.37
N GLN A 230 -17.56 -5.83 6.20
CA GLN A 230 -16.40 -6.66 5.85
C GLN A 230 -15.08 -6.10 6.40
N VAL A 231 -15.09 -4.86 6.89
CA VAL A 231 -13.93 -4.17 7.46
C VAL A 231 -14.31 -3.70 8.86
N SER A 232 -13.44 -3.98 9.84
CA SER A 232 -13.67 -3.60 11.22
C SER A 232 -13.77 -2.07 11.36
N PRO A 233 -14.80 -1.53 12.04
CA PRO A 233 -14.94 -0.09 12.28
C PRO A 233 -13.72 0.54 12.99
N ARG A 234 -12.90 -0.27 13.67
CA ARG A 234 -11.65 0.18 14.30
C ARG A 234 -10.58 0.63 13.29
N THR A 235 -10.69 0.29 12.02
CA THR A 235 -9.71 0.72 11.00
C THR A 235 -10.03 2.10 10.42
N VAL A 236 -11.16 2.71 10.79
CA VAL A 236 -11.50 4.09 10.38
C VAL A 236 -10.70 5.05 11.25
N GLY A 237 -9.76 5.76 10.62
CA GLY A 237 -8.93 6.76 11.28
C GLY A 237 -9.67 8.07 11.53
N GLY A 238 -9.45 8.67 12.70
CA GLY A 238 -9.95 9.99 13.05
C GLY A 238 -8.96 11.12 12.76
N PRO A 239 -9.26 12.35 13.28
CA PRO A 239 -8.39 13.51 13.10
C PRO A 239 -6.97 13.33 13.68
N VAL A 240 -6.82 12.55 14.74
CA VAL A 240 -5.51 12.32 15.39
C VAL A 240 -4.66 11.40 14.52
N MET A 241 -5.25 10.32 13.98
CA MET A 241 -4.58 9.45 13.02
C MET A 241 -4.14 10.23 11.77
N ILE A 242 -5.00 11.12 11.25
CA ILE A 242 -4.65 11.97 10.10
C ILE A 242 -3.44 12.86 10.44
N ALA A 243 -3.41 13.48 11.62
CA ALA A 243 -2.27 14.30 12.04
C ALA A 243 -0.97 13.47 12.11
N GLY A 244 -1.04 12.23 12.61
CA GLY A 244 0.08 11.29 12.60
C GLY A 244 0.60 10.99 11.19
N VAL A 245 -0.31 10.62 10.27
CA VAL A 245 0.04 10.32 8.87
C VAL A 245 0.60 11.54 8.15
N VAL A 246 0.09 12.75 8.42
CA VAL A 246 0.66 14.01 7.90
C VAL A 246 2.08 14.22 8.42
N GLY A 247 2.31 13.98 9.71
CA GLY A 247 3.63 14.09 10.34
C GLY A 247 4.65 13.12 9.75
N GLU A 248 4.24 11.87 9.51
CA GLU A 248 5.04 10.86 8.83
C GLU A 248 5.36 11.28 7.38
N ALA A 249 4.35 11.66 6.60
CA ALA A 249 4.52 12.11 5.22
C ALA A 249 5.46 13.32 5.10
N ALA A 250 5.47 14.21 6.10
CA ALA A 250 6.38 15.35 6.16
C ALA A 250 7.85 14.94 6.30
N GLN A 251 8.11 13.82 6.99
CA GLN A 251 9.46 13.25 7.14
C GLN A 251 9.89 12.47 5.90
N THR A 252 8.95 11.82 5.20
CA THR A 252 9.24 11.05 3.98
C THR A 252 9.55 11.94 2.78
N GLY A 253 8.91 13.11 2.69
CA GLY A 253 9.25 14.16 1.73
C GLY A 253 8.05 14.79 1.02
N PHE A 254 8.32 15.88 0.31
CA PHE A 254 7.29 16.71 -0.30
C PHE A 254 6.32 15.97 -1.25
N PRO A 255 6.76 15.04 -2.13
CA PRO A 255 5.83 14.31 -3.00
C PRO A 255 4.78 13.49 -2.23
N TYR A 256 5.15 12.94 -1.06
CA TYR A 256 4.24 12.18 -0.20
C TYR A 256 3.18 13.09 0.44
N LEU A 257 3.57 14.29 0.88
CA LEU A 257 2.62 15.30 1.36
C LEU A 257 1.61 15.70 0.29
N VAL A 258 2.08 15.95 -0.94
CA VAL A 258 1.20 16.28 -2.07
C VAL A 258 0.24 15.13 -2.36
N TRP A 259 0.73 13.89 -2.36
CA TRP A 259 -0.11 12.70 -2.53
C TRP A 259 -1.16 12.55 -1.42
N LEU A 260 -0.80 12.84 -0.18
CA LEU A 260 -1.75 12.83 0.94
C LEU A 260 -2.86 13.87 0.75
N ILE A 261 -2.52 15.07 0.28
CA ILE A 261 -3.51 16.11 -0.06
C ILE A 261 -4.44 15.64 -1.19
N VAL A 262 -3.91 14.95 -2.20
CA VAL A 262 -4.71 14.35 -3.27
C VAL A 262 -5.69 13.33 -2.70
N LEU A 263 -5.21 12.41 -1.85
CA LEU A 263 -6.04 11.38 -1.23
C LEU A 263 -7.17 11.98 -0.38
N ILE A 264 -6.85 12.96 0.49
CA ILE A 264 -7.84 13.67 1.30
C ILE A 264 -8.86 14.39 0.41
N SER A 265 -8.40 15.04 -0.66
CA SER A 265 -9.27 15.74 -1.62
C SER A 265 -10.21 14.81 -2.37
N VAL A 266 -9.73 13.63 -2.76
CA VAL A 266 -10.55 12.58 -3.40
C VAL A 266 -11.61 12.09 -2.42
N ASN A 267 -11.21 11.77 -1.19
CA ASN A 267 -12.12 11.28 -0.15
C ASN A 267 -13.21 12.30 0.17
N LEU A 268 -12.86 13.58 0.35
CA LEU A 268 -13.83 14.64 0.57
C LEU A 268 -14.78 14.79 -0.62
N GLY A 269 -14.26 14.70 -1.85
CA GLY A 269 -15.08 14.73 -3.06
C GLY A 269 -16.09 13.58 -3.14
N ILE A 270 -15.67 12.35 -2.79
CA ILE A 270 -16.55 11.18 -2.78
C ILE A 270 -17.59 11.27 -1.67
N LEU A 271 -17.17 11.63 -0.45
CA LEU A 271 -18.10 11.82 0.68
C LEU A 271 -19.13 12.90 0.37
N ASN A 272 -18.71 14.00 -0.27
CA ASN A 272 -19.62 15.06 -0.70
C ASN A 272 -20.64 14.60 -1.75
N LEU A 273 -20.35 13.56 -2.53
CA LEU A 273 -21.25 12.98 -3.53
C LEU A 273 -22.18 11.91 -2.95
N LEU A 274 -21.97 11.46 -1.71
CA LEU A 274 -22.86 10.47 -1.10
C LEU A 274 -24.26 11.04 -0.91
N PRO A 275 -25.32 10.23 -1.11
CA PRO A 275 -26.71 10.65 -0.94
C PRO A 275 -27.09 10.75 0.55
N LEU A 276 -26.27 11.45 1.33
CA LEU A 276 -26.37 11.61 2.78
C LEU A 276 -26.38 13.10 3.12
N PRO A 277 -27.45 13.63 3.73
CA PRO A 277 -27.41 14.97 4.33
C PRO A 277 -26.37 15.00 5.46
N PRO A 278 -25.55 16.06 5.60
CA PRO A 278 -25.63 17.40 5.01
C PRO A 278 -24.78 17.59 3.75
N PHE A 279 -24.22 16.51 3.19
CA PHE A 279 -23.36 16.61 2.00
C PHE A 279 -24.13 17.05 0.75
N ASP A 280 -23.43 17.57 -0.25
CA ASP A 280 -23.99 18.03 -1.52
C ASP A 280 -24.79 16.94 -2.24
N GLY A 281 -24.39 15.68 -2.12
CA GLY A 281 -25.09 14.52 -2.66
C GLY A 281 -26.49 14.32 -2.05
N GLY A 282 -26.74 14.79 -0.83
CA GLY A 282 -28.08 14.87 -0.24
C GLY A 282 -28.97 15.86 -0.99
N HIS A 283 -28.44 17.02 -1.38
CA HIS A 283 -29.17 17.97 -2.21
C HIS A 283 -29.46 17.41 -3.61
N ILE A 284 -28.48 16.74 -4.22
CA ILE A 284 -28.63 16.05 -5.51
C ILE A 284 -29.73 14.98 -5.39
N LEU A 285 -29.74 14.18 -4.32
CA LEU A 285 -30.77 13.17 -4.07
C LEU A 285 -32.16 13.80 -4.04
N PHE A 286 -32.35 14.90 -3.31
CA PHE A 286 -33.64 15.58 -3.27
C PHE A 286 -34.03 16.16 -4.62
N ALA A 287 -33.09 16.73 -5.39
CA ALA A 287 -33.36 17.22 -6.74
C ALA A 287 -33.82 16.09 -7.68
N VAL A 288 -33.19 14.91 -7.59
CA VAL A 288 -33.60 13.71 -8.35
C VAL A 288 -35.00 13.26 -7.93
N ILE A 289 -35.28 13.20 -6.62
CA ILE A 289 -36.60 12.85 -6.10
C ILE A 289 -37.66 13.84 -6.61
N GLU A 290 -37.38 15.15 -6.57
CA GLU A 290 -38.30 16.19 -7.06
C GLU A 290 -38.52 16.13 -8.56
N ALA A 291 -37.49 15.80 -9.34
CA ALA A 291 -37.61 15.59 -10.77
C ALA A 291 -38.50 14.38 -11.11
N VAL A 292 -38.41 13.29 -10.34
CA VAL A 292 -39.24 12.09 -10.53
C VAL A 292 -40.68 12.34 -10.08
N ILE A 293 -40.88 12.94 -8.91
CA ILE A 293 -42.21 13.19 -8.34
C ILE A 293 -42.88 14.42 -8.99
N ARG A 294 -42.12 15.22 -9.76
CA ARG A 294 -42.54 16.47 -10.42
C ARG A 294 -43.22 17.47 -9.47
N ARG A 295 -42.86 17.42 -8.19
CA ARG A 295 -43.34 18.33 -7.15
C ARG A 295 -42.21 18.57 -6.16
N GLU A 296 -42.21 19.76 -5.56
CA GLU A 296 -41.26 20.10 -4.51
C GLU A 296 -41.55 19.29 -3.25
N VAL A 297 -40.50 18.73 -2.65
CA VAL A 297 -40.56 18.12 -1.33
C VAL A 297 -40.69 19.23 -0.31
N ASN A 298 -41.69 19.12 0.56
CA ASN A 298 -41.97 20.13 1.56
C ASN A 298 -40.73 20.43 2.43
N VAL A 299 -40.41 21.73 2.51
CA VAL A 299 -39.22 22.30 3.14
C VAL A 299 -39.00 21.79 4.56
N LYS A 300 -40.08 21.64 5.34
CA LYS A 300 -39.99 21.14 6.72
C LYS A 300 -39.41 19.73 6.81
N TYR A 301 -39.73 18.86 5.85
CA TYR A 301 -39.17 17.51 5.82
C TYR A 301 -37.72 17.51 5.35
N LYS A 302 -37.36 18.34 4.37
CA LYS A 302 -35.96 18.51 3.95
C LYS A 302 -35.12 18.99 5.14
N GLU A 303 -35.54 20.05 5.81
CA GLU A 303 -34.84 20.59 6.99
C GLU A 303 -34.70 19.55 8.11
N ALA A 304 -35.77 18.80 8.41
CA ALA A 304 -35.71 17.75 9.41
C ALA A 304 -34.71 16.65 9.06
N ILE A 305 -34.69 16.20 7.80
CA ILE A 305 -33.77 15.17 7.31
C ILE A 305 -32.31 15.69 7.33
N PHE A 306 -32.07 16.93 6.89
CA PHE A 306 -30.75 17.56 6.95
C PHE A 306 -30.26 17.73 8.39
N ARG A 307 -31.14 18.18 9.29
CA ARG A 307 -30.82 18.32 10.71
C ARG A 307 -30.48 16.97 11.35
N ALA A 308 -31.28 15.94 11.07
CA ALA A 308 -31.04 14.59 11.55
C ALA A 308 -29.70 14.04 11.01
N GLY A 309 -29.44 14.17 9.70
CA GLY A 309 -28.17 13.77 9.09
C GLY A 309 -26.96 14.48 9.69
N MET A 310 -27.04 15.80 9.87
CA MET A 310 -26.01 16.59 10.55
C MET A 310 -25.78 16.11 11.98
N THR A 311 -26.83 15.88 12.76
CA THR A 311 -26.70 15.36 14.13
C THR A 311 -26.03 13.97 14.15
N CYS A 312 -26.41 13.07 13.25
CA CYS A 312 -25.78 11.76 13.13
C CYS A 312 -24.28 11.85 12.78
N ILE A 313 -23.91 12.71 11.83
CA ILE A 313 -22.51 12.89 11.42
C ILE A 313 -21.68 13.54 12.52
N LEU A 314 -22.22 14.55 13.22
CA LEU A 314 -21.54 15.13 14.38
C LEU A 314 -21.36 14.11 15.51
N ALA A 315 -22.36 13.28 15.79
CA ALA A 315 -22.25 12.20 16.76
C ALA A 315 -21.18 11.17 16.35
N LEU A 316 -21.15 10.80 15.07
CA LEU A 316 -20.12 9.91 14.53
C LEU A 316 -18.72 10.53 14.61
N PHE A 317 -18.58 11.82 14.29
CA PHE A 317 -17.31 12.55 14.39
C PHE A 317 -16.78 12.57 15.84
N VAL A 318 -17.65 12.85 16.81
CA VAL A 318 -17.30 12.78 18.24
C VAL A 318 -16.88 11.37 18.63
N LEU A 319 -17.64 10.35 18.21
CA LEU A 319 -17.32 8.94 18.52
C LEU A 319 -15.96 8.54 17.94
N ILE A 320 -15.70 8.87 16.68
CA ILE A 320 -14.41 8.59 16.02
C ILE A 320 -13.28 9.32 16.75
N THR A 321 -13.46 10.60 17.07
CA THR A 321 -12.45 11.41 17.77
C THR A 321 -12.14 10.85 19.16
N VAL A 322 -13.15 10.46 19.94
CA VAL A 322 -12.95 9.84 21.27
C VAL A 322 -12.23 8.50 21.13
N ASN A 323 -12.61 7.68 20.15
CA ASN A 323 -11.94 6.41 19.88
C ASN A 323 -10.47 6.60 19.47
N ASP A 324 -10.19 7.62 18.65
CA ASP A 324 -8.82 8.01 18.26
C ASP A 324 -8.01 8.48 19.46
N PHE A 325 -8.59 9.34 20.31
CA PHE A 325 -7.93 9.82 21.51
C PHE A 325 -7.60 8.66 22.47
N MET A 326 -8.53 7.72 22.67
CA MET A 326 -8.29 6.54 23.49
C MET A 326 -7.20 5.65 22.92
N ARG A 327 -7.09 5.54 21.59
CA ARG A 327 -6.03 4.80 20.89
C ARG A 327 -4.66 5.44 21.07
N TYR A 328 -4.56 6.76 20.97
CA TYR A 328 -3.28 7.49 20.97
C TYR A 328 -2.94 8.17 22.31
N ARG A 329 -3.70 7.89 23.39
CA ARG A 329 -3.56 8.56 24.68
C ARG A 329 -2.13 8.54 25.24
N GLU A 330 -1.41 7.43 25.05
CA GLU A 330 -0.07 7.21 25.59
C GLU A 330 0.96 8.05 24.84
N SER A 331 0.94 8.00 23.49
CA SER A 331 1.78 8.84 22.64
C SER A 331 1.53 10.34 22.85
N ILE A 332 0.26 10.74 23.01
CA ILE A 332 -0.10 12.14 23.29
C ILE A 332 0.44 12.58 24.66
N ALA A 333 0.29 11.74 25.68
CA ALA A 333 0.80 12.04 27.02
C ALA A 333 2.33 12.17 27.03
N GLU A 334 3.05 11.33 26.28
CA GLU A 334 4.50 11.47 26.11
C GLU A 334 4.89 12.77 25.41
N TRP A 335 4.20 13.14 24.33
CA TRP A 335 4.44 14.40 23.63
C TRP A 335 4.28 15.62 24.55
N PHE A 336 3.22 15.65 25.36
CA PHE A 336 3.03 16.73 26.34
C PHE A 336 4.12 16.75 27.42
N LYS A 337 4.62 15.57 27.85
CA LYS A 337 5.74 15.50 28.80
C LYS A 337 7.03 16.03 28.19
N GLU A 338 7.34 15.69 26.94
CA GLU A 338 8.51 16.24 26.24
C GLU A 338 8.40 17.75 26.03
N LEU A 339 7.21 18.23 25.65
CA LEU A 339 6.96 19.66 25.46
C LEU A 339 7.09 20.44 26.77
N ALA A 340 6.58 19.90 27.88
CA ALA A 340 6.73 20.51 29.20
C ALA A 340 8.19 20.53 29.69
N LYS A 341 8.97 19.47 29.41
CA LYS A 341 10.43 19.47 29.65
C LYS A 341 11.16 20.49 28.78
N GLY A 342 10.81 20.60 27.50
CA GLY A 342 11.40 21.59 26.59
C GLY A 342 11.09 23.04 26.97
N LEU A 343 9.96 23.28 27.63
CA LEU A 343 9.56 24.59 28.17
C LEU A 343 10.03 24.84 29.61
N GLY A 344 10.74 23.89 30.24
CA GLY A 344 11.25 24.03 31.61
C GLY A 344 10.17 24.03 32.70
N ILE A 345 8.99 23.45 32.42
CA ILE A 345 7.85 23.37 33.33
C ILE A 345 7.91 22.09 34.19
N LEU A 346 8.76 21.13 33.81
CA LEU A 346 9.02 19.84 34.46
C LEU A 346 10.52 19.54 34.46
#